data_AF-A0A511ZBW4-F1
#
_entry.id   AF-A0A511ZBW4-F1
#
_cell.length_a   1.000
_cell.length_b   1.000
_cell.length_c   1.000
_cell.angle_alpha   90.00
_cell.angle_beta   90.00
_cell.angle_gamma   90.00
#
_symmetry.space_group_name_H-M   'P 1'
#
loop_
_entity.id
_entity.type
_entity.pdbx_description
1 polymer ?
#
loop_
_entity_poly.entity_id
_entity_poly.type
_entity_poly.pdbx_seq_one_letter_code
_entity_poly.pdbx_strand_id
1 'polypeptide(L)' 'MRKQNSQQLDMKRNKIIERLVNEGIFKINGKQLYELSFYELMKQYTMKIE' A
#
# COMPACT_ATOMS: atom_id res chain seq x y z
N MET A 1 -3.72 -19.30 18.70
CA MET A 1 -2.60 -18.78 17.88
C MET A 1 -3.12 -17.66 16.97
N ARG A 2 -2.85 -16.38 17.27
CA ARG A 2 -3.34 -15.19 16.53
C ARG A 2 -2.23 -14.53 15.69
N LYS A 3 -1.39 -15.31 15.00
CA LYS A 3 -0.25 -14.78 14.21
C LYS A 3 -0.50 -14.70 12.68
N GLN A 4 -1.63 -15.19 12.18
CA GLN A 4 -1.89 -15.26 10.73
C GLN A 4 -2.37 -13.95 10.08
N ASN A 5 -2.93 -13.00 10.84
CA ASN A 5 -3.52 -11.78 10.25
C ASN A 5 -2.48 -10.74 9.83
N SER A 6 -1.35 -10.62 10.53
CA SER A 6 -0.33 -9.62 10.21
C SER A 6 0.35 -9.91 8.87
N GLN A 7 0.75 -11.16 8.65
CA GLN A 7 1.48 -11.56 7.44
C GLN A 7 0.65 -11.36 6.16
N GLN A 8 -0.68 -11.57 6.22
CA GLN A 8 -1.56 -11.28 5.08
C GLN A 8 -1.71 -9.78 4.81
N LEU A 9 -1.70 -8.94 5.85
CA LEU A 9 -1.74 -7.49 5.71
C LEU A 9 -0.44 -6.96 5.11
N ASP A 10 0.71 -7.47 5.55
CA ASP A 10 2.03 -7.14 4.99
C ASP A 10 2.12 -7.50 3.50
N MET A 11 1.63 -8.69 3.12
CA MET A 11 1.57 -9.09 1.71
C MET A 11 0.68 -8.16 0.88
N LYS A 12 -0.50 -7.78 1.38
CA LYS A 12 -1.39 -6.85 0.69
C LYS A 12 -0.76 -5.46 0.56
N ARG A 13 -0.07 -5.00 1.61
CA ARG A 13 0.65 -3.73 1.61
C ARG A 13 1.72 -3.71 0.51
N ASN A 14 2.54 -4.75 0.44
CA ASN A 14 3.61 -4.85 -0.55
C ASN A 14 3.05 -4.86 -1.97
N LYS A 15 1.97 -5.62 -2.23
CA LYS A 15 1.31 -5.62 -3.55
C LYS A 15 0.82 -4.24 -3.99
N ILE A 16 0.27 -3.45 -3.06
CA ILE A 16 -0.17 -2.09 -3.35
C ILE A 16 1.03 -1.20 -3.69
N ILE A 17 2.11 -1.29 -2.91
CA ILE A 17 3.34 -0.52 -3.15
C ILE A 17 3.94 -0.89 -4.51
N GLU A 18 4.08 -2.18 -4.82
CA GLU A 18 4.62 -2.66 -6.10
C GLU A 18 3.81 -2.13 -7.28
N ARG A 19 2.48 -2.15 -7.20
CA ARG A 19 1.63 -1.59 -8.26
C ARG A 19 1.85 -0.08 -8.43
N LEU A 20 1.87 0.68 -7.34
CA LEU A 20 2.11 2.13 -7.40
C LEU A 20 3.49 2.45 -7.98
N VAL A 21 4.52 1.69 -7.61
CA VAL A 21 5.87 1.82 -8.18
C VAL A 21 5.89 1.51 -9.67
N ASN A 22 5.22 0.44 -10.11
CA ASN A 22 5.10 0.09 -11.53
C ASN A 22 4.35 1.17 -12.34
N GLU A 23 3.45 1.91 -11.70
CA GLU A 23 2.76 3.07 -12.28
C GLU A 23 3.61 4.37 -12.22
N GLY A 24 4.85 4.30 -11.72
CA GLY A 24 5.75 5.46 -11.59
C GLY A 24 5.44 6.36 -10.39
N ILE A 25 4.60 5.91 -9.44
CA ILE A 25 4.27 6.65 -8.23
C ILE A 25 5.20 6.17 -7.12
N PHE A 26 6.04 7.08 -6.62
CA PHE A 26 6.97 6.80 -5.53
C PHE A 26 6.61 7.54 -4.24
N LYS A 27 5.75 8.57 -4.35
CA LYS A 27 5.32 9.41 -3.24
C LYS A 27 3.83 9.73 -3.35
N ILE A 28 3.16 9.78 -2.21
CA ILE A 28 1.78 10.28 -2.06
C ILE A 28 1.82 11.40 -1.04
N ASN A 29 1.26 12.56 -1.37
CA ASN A 29 1.19 13.72 -0.48
C ASN A 29 2.55 14.10 0.13
N GLY A 30 3.63 14.02 -0.66
CA GLY A 30 4.99 14.34 -0.23
C GLY A 30 5.72 13.26 0.58
N LYS A 31 5.04 12.17 0.98
CA LYS A 31 5.63 11.04 1.72
C LYS A 31 5.96 9.88 0.78
N GLN A 32 7.04 9.14 1.04
CA GLN A 32 7.36 7.94 0.27
C GLN A 32 6.38 6.81 0.56
N LEU A 33 6.14 5.92 -0.42
CA LEU A 33 5.20 4.80 -0.26
C LEU A 33 5.50 3.90 0.96
N TYR A 34 6.78 3.67 1.26
CA TYR A 34 7.21 2.84 2.39
C TYR A 34 6.98 3.50 3.76
N GLU A 35 6.81 4.82 3.78
CA GLU A 35 6.49 5.60 4.99
C GLU A 35 4.99 5.66 5.25
N LEU A 36 4.17 5.27 4.27
CA LEU A 36 2.72 5.31 4.39
C LEU A 36 2.18 4.09 5.13
N SER A 37 1.11 4.35 5.89
CA SER A 37 0.31 3.30 6.51
C SER A 37 -0.44 2.48 5.45
N PHE A 38 -0.79 1.23 5.79
CA PHE A 38 -1.59 0.39 4.89
C PHE A 38 -2.90 1.06 4.48
N TYR A 39 -3.55 1.81 5.37
CA TYR A 39 -4.79 2.52 5.09
C TYR A 39 -4.59 3.64 4.05
N GLU A 40 -3.53 4.45 4.17
CA GLU A 40 -3.22 5.49 3.18
C GLU A 40 -2.92 4.90 1.81
N LEU A 41 -2.15 3.81 1.76
CA LEU A 41 -1.87 3.08 0.53
C LEU A 41 -3.15 2.51 -0.10
N MET A 42 -4.02 1.90 0.71
CA MET A 42 -5.26 1.28 0.24
C MET A 42 -6.29 2.32 -0.22
N LYS A 43 -6.35 3.49 0.45
CA LYS A 43 -7.18 4.63 0.02
C LYS A 43 -6.79 5.09 -1.38
N GLN A 44 -5.50 5.29 -1.63
CA GLN A 44 -5.02 5.71 -2.96
C GLN A 44 -5.22 4.63 -4.02
N TYR A 45 -5.01 3.37 -3.64
CA TYR A 45 -5.30 2.23 -4.52
C TYR A 45 -6.78 2.15 -4.91
N THR A 46 -7.70 2.40 -3.97
CA THR A 46 -9.15 2.30 -4.21
C THR A 46 -9.70 3.52 -4.95
N MET A 47 -9.22 4.73 -4.65
CA MET A 47 -9.60 5.96 -5.36
C MET A 47 -9.20 5.97 -6.84
N LYS A 48 -8.25 5.12 -7.25
CA LYS A 48 -7.85 4.93 -8.65
C LYS A 48 -8.72 3.93 -9.42
N ILE A 49 -9.60 3.19 -8.75
CA ILE A 49 -10.41 2.12 -9.36
C ILE A 49 -11.80 2.64 -9.79
N GLU A 50 -12.09 3.93 -9.60
CA GLU A 50 -13.24 4.63 -10.20
C GLU A 50 -12.89 5.28 -11.56
#